data_AF-A0A974DHC3-F1
#
_entry.id   AF-A0A974DHC3-F1
#
_cell.length_a   1.000
_cell.length_b   1.000
_cell.length_c   1.000
_cell.angle_alpha   90.00
_cell.angle_beta   90.00
_cell.angle_gamma   90.00
#
_symmetry.space_group_name_H-M   'P 1'
#
loop_
_entity.id
_entity.type
_entity.pdbx_description
1 polymer ?
#
loop_
_entity_poly.entity_id
_entity_poly.type
_entity_poly.pdbx_seq_one_letter_code
_entity_poly.pdbx_strand_id
1 'polypeptide(L)'
;MNFLDVKICINEGKVCTSLYRKSVDKNNLLHSRSFQNSKIKQAIPKGQYMRAKRICSSPESYTKAKTCLTEWFVGKGYKYNVLNNAINEVETLPRENLLAKRPKNSAKKCNRTKNILCVYIQST
;
A
#
# COMPACT_ATOMS: atom_id res chain seq x y z
N MET A 1 -8.33 17.96 -10.38
CA MET A 1 -7.00 18.42 -9.90
C MET A 1 -6.21 17.21 -9.41
N ASN A 2 -4.88 17.18 -9.60
CA ASN A 2 -4.04 16.05 -9.16
C ASN A 2 -2.92 16.57 -8.24
N PHE A 3 -2.66 15.89 -7.13
CA PHE A 3 -1.56 16.20 -6.21
C PHE A 3 -0.99 14.92 -5.59
N LEU A 4 0.33 14.77 -5.61
CA LEU A 4 1.03 13.54 -5.22
C LEU A 4 0.40 12.31 -5.90
N ASP A 5 -0.15 11.40 -5.11
CA ASP A 5 -0.81 10.16 -5.51
C ASP A 5 -2.34 10.23 -5.42
N VAL A 6 -2.91 11.44 -5.36
CA VAL A 6 -4.35 11.67 -5.24
C VAL A 6 -4.87 12.47 -6.42
N LYS A 7 -5.94 11.98 -7.05
CA LYS A 7 -6.75 12.74 -8.01
C LYS A 7 -8.03 13.17 -7.31
N ILE A 8 -8.24 14.47 -7.28
CA ILE A 8 -9.38 15.14 -6.65
C ILE A 8 -10.35 15.57 -7.74
N CYS A 9 -11.62 15.19 -7.57
CA CYS A 9 -12.75 15.60 -8.40
C CYS A 9 -13.91 16.07 -7.51
N ILE A 10 -14.79 16.88 -8.07
CA ILE A 10 -16.04 17.30 -7.42
C ILE A 10 -17.16 16.56 -8.15
N ASN A 11 -17.90 15.73 -7.43
CA ASN A 11 -19.08 15.05 -7.93
C ASN A 11 -20.26 15.49 -7.06
N GLU A 12 -21.31 16.07 -7.67
CA GLU A 12 -22.53 16.50 -6.97
C GLU A 12 -22.25 17.43 -5.76
N GLY A 13 -21.31 18.37 -5.92
CA GLY A 13 -20.90 19.29 -4.86
C GLY A 13 -20.04 18.66 -3.74
N LYS A 14 -19.73 17.36 -3.81
CA LYS A 14 -18.88 16.65 -2.84
C LYS A 14 -17.48 16.40 -3.40
N VAL A 15 -16.48 16.56 -2.55
CA VAL A 15 -15.09 16.23 -2.88
C VAL A 15 -14.92 14.72 -2.91
N CYS A 16 -14.48 14.21 -4.06
CA CYS A 16 -14.17 12.82 -4.29
C CYS A 16 -12.67 12.68 -4.59
N THR A 17 -12.05 11.65 -4.01
CA THR A 17 -10.64 11.34 -4.22
C THR A 17 -10.48 9.95 -4.80
N SER A 18 -9.47 9.78 -5.65
CA SER A 18 -9.11 8.52 -6.29
C SER A 18 -7.60 8.40 -6.36
N LEU A 19 -7.09 7.16 -6.45
CA LEU A 19 -5.66 6.90 -6.57
C LEU A 19 -5.15 7.46 -7.90
N TYR A 20 -4.14 8.32 -7.84
CA TYR A 20 -3.49 8.89 -9.01
C TYR A 20 -2.06 8.41 -9.12
N ARG A 21 -1.61 8.20 -10.34
CA ARG A 21 -0.20 7.95 -10.65
C ARG A 21 0.21 8.82 -11.83
N LYS A 22 1.40 9.41 -11.75
CA LYS A 22 1.96 10.18 -12.85
C LYS A 22 2.33 9.24 -14.00
N SER A 23 2.17 9.68 -15.24
CA SER A 23 2.53 8.91 -16.43
C SER A 23 4.02 8.52 -16.46
N VAL A 24 4.89 9.36 -15.90
CA VAL A 24 6.34 9.14 -15.82
C VAL A 24 6.79 8.34 -14.60
N ASP A 25 5.88 8.00 -13.67
CA ASP A 25 6.22 7.29 -12.45
C ASP A 25 6.46 5.81 -12.75
N LYS A 26 7.74 5.44 -12.87
CA LYS A 26 8.17 4.04 -13.01
C LYS A 26 7.63 3.27 -11.81
N ASN A 27 6.85 2.21 -12.08
CA ASN A 27 6.27 1.32 -11.06
C ASN A 27 7.36 0.76 -10.12
N ASN A 28 7.68 1.52 -9.06
CA ASN A 28 8.81 1.27 -8.16
C ASN A 28 8.46 0.26 -7.07
N LEU A 29 7.48 -0.61 -7.34
CA LEU A 29 7.19 -1.76 -6.49
C LEU A 29 8.41 -2.69 -6.47
N LEU A 30 8.79 -3.06 -5.25
CA LEU A 30 9.88 -3.98 -4.97
C LEU A 30 9.61 -5.32 -5.64
N HIS A 31 10.59 -5.92 -6.31
CA HIS A 31 10.42 -7.25 -6.92
C HIS A 31 10.34 -8.34 -5.83
N SER A 32 9.57 -9.41 -6.06
CA SER A 32 9.38 -10.49 -5.09
C SER A 32 10.68 -11.24 -4.75
N ARG A 33 11.60 -11.32 -5.71
CA ARG A 33 12.95 -11.92 -5.57
C ARG A 33 14.03 -10.96 -5.05
N SER A 34 13.68 -9.73 -4.70
CA SER A 34 14.64 -8.80 -4.11
C SER A 34 15.20 -9.30 -2.78
N PHE A 35 16.39 -8.82 -2.41
CA PHE A 35 17.11 -9.16 -1.18
C PHE A 35 16.51 -8.50 0.08
N GLN A 36 15.19 -8.41 0.15
CA GLN A 36 14.47 -7.92 1.33
C GLN A 36 13.88 -9.10 2.10
N ASN A 37 13.74 -8.95 3.43
CA ASN A 37 13.13 -9.98 4.26
C ASN A 37 11.74 -10.37 3.72
N SER A 38 11.41 -11.67 3.74
CA SER A 38 10.11 -12.20 3.33
C SER A 38 8.94 -11.49 4.00
N LYS A 39 9.06 -11.16 5.29
CA LYS A 39 8.03 -10.42 6.05
C LYS A 39 7.75 -9.04 5.45
N ILE A 40 8.79 -8.32 5.04
CA ILE A 40 8.67 -6.99 4.43
C ILE A 40 7.97 -7.14 3.07
N LYS A 41 8.43 -8.08 2.25
CA LYS A 41 7.84 -8.33 0.93
C LYS A 41 6.35 -8.66 1.03
N GLN A 42 5.95 -9.49 2.00
CA GLN A 42 4.54 -9.82 2.24
C GLN A 42 3.72 -8.64 2.78
N ALA A 43 4.32 -7.73 3.56
CA ALA A 43 3.64 -6.56 4.09
C ALA A 43 3.40 -5.45 3.06
N ILE A 44 4.25 -5.35 2.01
CA ILE A 44 4.14 -4.30 0.98
C ILE A 44 2.77 -4.31 0.27
N PRO A 45 2.26 -5.45 -0.26
CA PRO A 45 0.93 -5.50 -0.87
C PRO A 45 -0.17 -4.98 0.03
N LYS A 46 -0.24 -5.48 1.28
CA LYS A 46 -1.22 -5.02 2.26
C LYS A 46 -1.15 -3.51 2.47
N GLY A 47 0.04 -2.96 2.63
CA GLY A 47 0.24 -1.51 2.77
C GLY A 47 -0.28 -0.69 1.59
N GLN A 48 -0.07 -1.17 0.36
CA GLN A 48 -0.55 -0.49 -0.85
C GLN A 48 -2.07 -0.60 -1.03
N TYR A 49 -2.68 -1.75 -0.74
CA TYR A 49 -4.14 -1.89 -0.78
C TYR A 49 -4.82 -1.01 0.28
N MET A 50 -4.27 -0.95 1.51
CA MET A 50 -4.75 -0.01 2.54
C MET A 50 -4.66 1.45 2.06
N ARG A 51 -3.56 1.81 1.39
CA ARG A 51 -3.38 3.15 0.83
C ARG A 51 -4.46 3.46 -0.21
N ALA A 52 -4.68 2.55 -1.16
CA ALA A 52 -5.73 2.71 -2.15
C ALA A 52 -7.11 2.88 -1.49
N LYS A 53 -7.43 2.07 -0.47
CA LYS A 53 -8.71 2.14 0.26
C LYS A 53 -8.90 3.46 1.00
N ARG A 54 -7.85 4.01 1.61
CA ARG A 54 -7.90 5.35 2.24
C ARG A 54 -8.17 6.46 1.23
N ILE A 55 -7.46 6.42 0.10
CA ILE A 55 -7.51 7.49 -0.90
C ILE A 55 -8.83 7.47 -1.67
N CYS A 56 -9.33 6.31 -2.05
CA CYS A 56 -10.52 6.22 -2.88
C CYS A 56 -11.78 6.52 -2.08
N SER A 57 -12.56 7.54 -2.48
CA SER A 57 -13.82 7.89 -1.83
C SER A 57 -14.98 6.96 -2.21
N SER A 58 -14.93 6.35 -3.39
CA SER A 58 -15.99 5.45 -3.87
C SER A 58 -15.52 3.99 -3.92
N PRO A 59 -16.41 3.01 -3.67
CA PRO A 59 -16.08 1.60 -3.83
C PRO A 59 -15.60 1.26 -5.24
N GLU A 60 -16.19 1.88 -6.27
CA GLU A 60 -15.81 1.66 -7.67
C GLU A 60 -14.37 2.11 -7.97
N SER A 61 -13.98 3.31 -7.50
CA SER A 61 -12.61 3.81 -7.68
C SER A 61 -11.60 2.96 -6.90
N TYR A 62 -11.98 2.48 -5.72
CA TYR A 62 -11.15 1.52 -4.97
C TYR A 62 -10.96 0.21 -5.73
N THR A 63 -12.03 -0.36 -6.29
CA THR A 63 -11.96 -1.60 -7.08
C THR A 63 -11.04 -1.43 -8.28
N LYS A 64 -11.16 -0.33 -9.04
CA LYS A 64 -10.25 -0.02 -10.15
C LYS A 64 -8.79 0.08 -9.70
N ALA A 65 -8.53 0.79 -8.60
CA ALA A 65 -7.18 0.92 -8.03
C ALA A 65 -6.62 -0.42 -7.54
N LYS A 66 -7.44 -1.24 -6.89
CA LYS A 66 -7.09 -2.58 -6.39
C LYS A 66 -6.69 -3.51 -7.54
N THR A 67 -7.49 -3.56 -8.61
CA THR A 67 -7.19 -4.38 -9.79
C THR A 67 -5.86 -3.98 -10.42
N CYS A 68 -5.67 -2.68 -10.67
CA CYS A 68 -4.43 -2.17 -11.26
C CYS A 68 -3.19 -2.45 -10.38
N LEU A 69 -3.30 -2.26 -9.07
CA LEU A 69 -2.24 -2.64 -8.12
C LEU A 69 -1.94 -4.14 -8.17
N THR A 70 -2.96 -4.98 -8.31
CA THR A 70 -2.82 -6.44 -8.34
C THR A 70 -2.04 -6.88 -9.58
N GLU A 71 -2.41 -6.36 -10.76
CA GLU A 71 -1.69 -6.59 -12.02
C GLU A 71 -0.21 -6.20 -11.90
N TRP A 72 0.07 -5.05 -11.28
CA TRP A 72 1.45 -4.60 -11.05
C TRP A 72 2.24 -5.49 -10.11
N PHE A 73 1.62 -5.97 -9.03
CA PHE A 73 2.29 -6.91 -8.12
C PHE A 73 2.56 -8.25 -8.81
N VAL A 74 1.63 -8.76 -9.60
CA VAL A 74 1.82 -9.96 -10.41
C VAL A 74 2.98 -9.76 -11.38
N GLY A 75 3.05 -8.63 -12.07
CA GLY A 75 4.17 -8.26 -12.94
C GLY A 75 5.52 -8.13 -12.21
N LYS A 76 5.52 -7.95 -10.88
CA LYS A 76 6.72 -7.95 -10.02
C LYS A 76 7.02 -9.32 -9.38
N GLY A 77 6.33 -10.37 -9.84
CA GLY A 77 6.54 -11.75 -9.42
C GLY A 77 5.93 -12.11 -8.07
N TYR A 78 4.97 -11.33 -7.56
CA TYR A 78 4.22 -11.71 -6.37
C TYR A 78 3.20 -12.81 -6.70
N LYS A 79 3.10 -13.80 -5.81
CA LYS A 79 2.15 -14.91 -5.96
C LYS A 79 0.73 -14.45 -5.58
N TYR A 80 -0.27 -14.92 -6.32
CA TYR A 80 -1.68 -14.59 -6.08
C TYR A 80 -2.16 -14.88 -4.66
N ASN A 81 -1.73 -15.98 -4.05
CA ASN A 81 -2.10 -16.31 -2.67
C ASN A 81 -1.70 -15.22 -1.66
N VAL A 82 -0.49 -14.64 -1.80
CA VAL A 82 -0.04 -13.54 -0.95
C VAL A 82 -0.88 -12.28 -1.17
N LEU A 83 -1.23 -12.00 -2.43
CA LEU A 83 -2.03 -10.84 -2.78
C LEU A 83 -3.48 -10.97 -2.29
N ASN A 84 -4.10 -12.14 -2.48
CA ASN A 84 -5.46 -12.43 -2.04
C ASN A 84 -5.59 -12.36 -0.52
N ASN A 85 -4.63 -12.92 0.22
CA ASN A 85 -4.62 -12.79 1.68
C ASN A 85 -4.57 -11.33 2.11
N ALA A 86 -3.69 -10.53 1.49
CA ALA A 86 -3.60 -9.10 1.77
C ALA A 86 -4.89 -8.34 1.40
N ILE A 87 -5.54 -8.69 0.28
CA ILE A 87 -6.81 -8.10 -0.15
C ILE A 87 -7.90 -8.43 0.86
N ASN A 88 -8.06 -9.70 1.24
CA ASN A 88 -9.08 -10.16 2.19
C ASN A 88 -8.95 -9.43 3.55
N GLU A 89 -7.71 -9.31 4.05
CA GLU A 89 -7.43 -8.55 5.28
C GLU A 89 -7.80 -7.06 5.16
N VAL A 90 -7.67 -6.46 3.98
CA VAL A 90 -7.99 -5.05 3.76
C VAL A 90 -9.48 -4.84 3.51
N GLU A 91 -10.15 -5.79 2.87
CA GLU A 91 -11.59 -5.72 2.58
C GLU A 91 -12.42 -5.74 3.85
N THR A 92 -12.04 -6.54 4.85
CA THR A 92 -12.70 -6.58 6.17
C THR A 92 -12.63 -5.27 6.95
N LEU A 93 -11.69 -4.38 6.62
CA LEU A 93 -11.49 -3.12 7.34
C LEU A 93 -12.26 -1.96 6.69
N PRO A 94 -13.25 -1.36 7.34
CA PRO A 94 -13.99 -0.23 6.77
C PRO A 94 -13.05 0.98 6.59
N ARG A 95 -13.33 1.81 5.59
CA ARG A 95 -12.44 2.92 5.20
C ARG A 95 -12.29 3.94 6.32
N GLU A 96 -13.35 4.14 7.08
CA GLU A 96 -13.45 5.04 8.23
C GLU A 96 -12.41 4.67 9.29
N ASN A 97 -12.23 3.38 9.56
CA ASN A 97 -11.20 2.89 10.50
C ASN A 97 -9.77 3.19 10.02
N LEU A 98 -9.56 3.25 8.70
CA LEU A 98 -8.26 3.56 8.12
C LEU A 98 -7.95 5.07 8.13
N LEU A 99 -8.98 5.91 8.19
CA LEU A 99 -8.88 7.37 8.31
C LEU A 99 -8.87 7.83 9.77
N ALA A 100 -9.35 7.00 10.70
CA ALA A 100 -9.41 7.31 12.11
C ALA A 100 -8.01 7.66 12.65
N LYS A 101 -7.94 8.79 13.35
CA LYS A 101 -6.72 9.22 14.04
C LYS A 101 -6.45 8.24 15.17
N ARG A 102 -5.24 7.69 15.23
CA ARG A 102 -4.84 6.89 16.40
C ARG A 102 -4.87 7.77 17.65
N PRO A 103 -5.43 7.28 18.77
CA PRO A 103 -5.36 7.98 20.04
C PRO A 103 -3.89 8.23 20.39
N LYS A 104 -3.56 9.46 20.81
CA LYS A 104 -2.22 9.80 21.30
C LYS A 104 -2.04 9.14 22.66
N ASN A 105 -1.66 7.86 22.68
CA ASN A 105 -1.13 7.28 23.90
C ASN A 105 0.20 8.00 24.19
N SER A 106 0.30 8.66 25.34
CA SER A 106 1.55 9.22 25.86
C SER A 106 2.65 8.16 25.75
N ALA A 107 3.84 8.60 25.33
CA ALA A 107 4.92 7.76 24.86
C ALA A 107 5.21 6.56 25.77
N LYS A 108 4.73 5.36 25.41
CA LYS A 108 5.46 4.13 25.74
C LYS A 108 6.56 4.00 24.71
N LYS A 109 7.78 4.35 25.12
CA LYS A 109 9.03 4.15 24.37
C LYS A 109 9.14 2.65 24.06
N CYS A 110 8.71 2.23 22.87
CA CYS A 110 8.93 0.86 22.43
C CYS A 110 10.40 0.76 22.04
N ASN A 111 11.16 -0.09 22.75
CA ASN A 111 12.52 -0.47 22.38
C ASN A 111 12.48 -1.14 21.00
N ARG A 112 12.62 -0.31 19.97
CA ARG A 112 12.69 -0.73 18.58
C ARG A 112 14.06 -1.36 18.42
N THR A 113 14.16 -2.68 18.57
CA THR A 113 15.37 -3.42 18.18
C THR A 113 15.66 -3.08 16.72
N LYS A 114 16.72 -2.29 16.52
CA LYS A 114 17.26 -1.95 15.20
C LYS A 114 17.97 -3.19 14.65
N ASN A 115 17.22 -4.17 14.14
CA ASN A 115 17.83 -5.16 13.25
C ASN A 115 17.84 -4.59 11.83
N ILE A 116 18.71 -3.59 11.62
CA ILE A 116 19.31 -3.31 10.32
C ILE A 116 20.51 -4.26 10.25
N LEU A 117 20.26 -5.50 9.81
CA LEU A 117 21.34 -6.39 9.38
C LEU A 117 21.54 -6.16 7.88
N CYS A 118 22.40 -5.18 7.59
CA CYS A 118 23.15 -5.15 6.36
C CYS A 118 24.24 -6.21 6.51
N VAL A 119 24.00 -7.42 6.00
CA VAL A 119 25.07 -8.42 5.88
C VAL A 119 25.75 -8.18 4.54
N TYR A 120 26.91 -7.55 4.62
CA TYR A 120 27.92 -7.51 3.56
C TYR A 120 28.23 -8.94 3.12
N ILE A 121 28.21 -9.18 1.80
CA ILE A 121 28.84 -10.35 1.21
C ILE A 121 30.34 -10.01 1.14
N GLN A 122 31.15 -10.64 2.00
CA GLN A 122 32.58 -10.75 1.72
C GLN A 122 32.76 -11.92 0.76
N SER A 123 33.28 -11.58 -0.40
CA SER A 123 33.85 -12.47 -1.41
C SER A 123 34.97 -13.33 -0.83
N THR A 124 34.91 -14.63 -1.06
CA THR A 124 36.09 -15.46 -1.35
C THR A 124 35.66 -16.65 -2.21
#